data_AF-A0A8S3H6H4-F1
#
_entry.id   AF-A0A8S3H6H4-F1
#
_cell.length_a   1.000
_cell.length_b   1.000
_cell.length_c   1.000
_cell.angle_alpha   90.00
_cell.angle_beta   90.00
_cell.angle_gamma   90.00
#
_symmetry.space_group_name_H-M   'P 1'
#
loop_
_entity.id
_entity.type
_entity.pdbx_description
1 polymer ?
#
loop_
_entity_poly.entity_id
_entity_poly.type
_entity_poly.pdbx_seq_one_letter_code
_entity_poly.pdbx_strand_id
1 'polypeptide(L)'
;NRYSYRTATAIDFWACVEEITNLPIKKLVHSWCTKKSYPVVQVKMIGYDETTVGIYDLELKQMSFCRGHNQDKKPHDKKISCHCIRTSDLICDTKRNLDLCQSIDNNDNDENWIIPITILNSQSDCLLTKFLITKNQEIIHINTNSSLQTEEQSIDNEPVTKKRRSSSLTSTWFKLNICSGGPYRVLYSSDMLEQLTQAIIKQELNTFDRFNLENDMYALAMGGFTSLVDYLRLLLNAYVNELDDELVWKDIESNIIRIGTLLEYDKQLFDFYRQFVICFHQNLYQRLGLTSNANNELESVARGRLRCFLLVILGNTFKTDD
;
A
#
# COMPACT_ATOMS: atom_id res chain seq x y z
N ASN A 1 -0.49 6.57 35.72
CA ASN A 1 0.27 6.40 36.99
C ASN A 1 0.15 5.02 37.66
N ARG A 2 -0.58 4.03 37.12
CA ARG A 2 -0.77 2.71 37.78
C ARG A 2 0.54 1.89 37.96
N TYR A 3 1.51 2.07 37.07
CA TYR A 3 2.82 1.38 37.11
C TYR A 3 4.00 2.30 37.42
N SER A 4 3.77 3.46 38.04
CA SER A 4 4.87 4.38 38.38
C SER A 4 5.88 3.70 39.31
N TYR A 5 7.18 3.84 39.00
CA TYR A 5 8.29 3.24 39.75
C TYR A 5 8.23 1.70 39.85
N ARG A 6 7.54 1.04 38.91
CA ARG A 6 7.45 -0.44 38.77
C ARG A 6 7.70 -0.85 37.32
N THR A 7 7.82 -2.16 37.09
CA THR A 7 7.87 -2.73 35.73
C THR A 7 6.46 -2.99 35.21
N ALA A 8 6.27 -2.88 33.89
CA ALA A 8 5.05 -3.24 33.18
C ALA A 8 5.39 -4.09 31.95
N THR A 9 4.49 -5.01 31.61
CA THR A 9 4.55 -5.84 30.41
C THR A 9 3.70 -5.24 29.27
N ALA A 10 3.80 -5.80 28.06
CA ALA A 10 2.92 -5.42 26.96
C ALA A 10 1.43 -5.70 27.29
N ILE A 11 1.15 -6.78 28.03
CA ILE A 11 -0.21 -7.13 28.47
C ILE A 11 -0.77 -6.05 29.39
N ASP A 12 0.05 -5.56 30.33
CA ASP A 12 -0.33 -4.51 31.28
C ASP A 12 -0.68 -3.19 30.57
N PHE A 13 0.09 -2.85 29.53
CA PHE A 13 -0.17 -1.67 28.71
C PHE A 13 -1.53 -1.76 28.01
N TRP A 14 -1.79 -2.84 27.28
CA TRP A 14 -3.04 -3.00 26.53
C TRP A 14 -4.26 -3.16 27.44
N ALA A 15 -4.08 -3.73 28.63
CA ALA A 15 -5.13 -3.76 29.65
C ALA A 15 -5.54 -2.36 30.12
N CYS A 16 -4.57 -1.47 30.35
CA CYS A 16 -4.87 -0.08 30.69
C CYS A 16 -5.56 0.68 29.55
N VAL A 17 -5.16 0.43 28.29
CA VAL A 17 -5.82 1.06 27.13
C VAL A 17 -7.27 0.60 27.04
N GLU A 18 -7.51 -0.71 27.03
CA GLU A 18 -8.86 -1.31 26.96
C GLU A 18 -9.79 -0.82 28.07
N GLU A 19 -9.29 -0.67 29.30
CA GLU A 19 -10.09 -0.16 30.43
C GLU A 19 -10.50 1.32 30.23
N ILE A 20 -9.62 2.15 29.67
CA ILE A 20 -9.92 3.56 29.43
C ILE A 20 -10.88 3.71 28.25
N THR A 21 -10.71 2.89 27.23
CA THR A 21 -11.45 3.02 25.98
C THR A 21 -12.76 2.24 25.96
N ASN A 22 -12.92 1.25 26.85
CA ASN A 22 -14.00 0.26 26.84
C ASN A 22 -14.13 -0.47 25.49
N LEU A 23 -13.01 -0.71 24.82
CA LEU A 23 -12.94 -1.34 23.52
C LEU A 23 -12.04 -2.57 23.57
N PRO A 24 -12.31 -3.63 22.79
CA PRO A 24 -11.58 -4.90 22.82
C PRO A 24 -10.18 -4.80 22.16
N ILE A 25 -9.36 -3.88 22.67
CA ILE A 25 -8.01 -3.58 22.18
C ILE A 25 -7.07 -4.75 22.42
N LYS A 26 -7.23 -5.52 23.50
CA LYS A 26 -6.40 -6.70 23.75
C LYS A 26 -6.54 -7.71 22.62
N LYS A 27 -7.76 -7.97 22.15
CA LYS A 27 -8.01 -8.91 21.05
C LYS A 27 -7.39 -8.41 19.75
N LEU A 28 -7.58 -7.13 19.43
CA LEU A 28 -6.94 -6.49 18.28
C LEU A 28 -5.43 -6.71 18.33
N VAL A 29 -4.77 -6.30 19.41
CA VAL A 29 -3.31 -6.35 19.47
C VAL A 29 -2.77 -7.78 19.57
N HIS A 30 -3.49 -8.67 20.24
CA HIS A 30 -3.14 -10.09 20.27
C HIS A 30 -3.06 -10.67 18.85
N SER A 31 -4.00 -10.30 17.97
CA SER A 31 -4.01 -10.75 16.57
C SER A 31 -2.76 -10.30 15.78
N TRP A 32 -2.13 -9.19 16.17
CA TRP A 32 -0.94 -8.63 15.52
C TRP A 32 0.38 -9.11 16.14
N CYS A 33 0.45 -9.17 17.47
CA CYS A 33 1.71 -9.42 18.17
C CYS A 33 2.08 -10.91 18.30
N THR A 34 1.12 -11.83 18.17
CA THR A 34 1.40 -13.27 18.31
C THR A 34 1.81 -13.94 16.99
N LYS A 35 1.54 -13.28 15.86
CA LYS A 35 1.81 -13.82 14.53
C LYS A 35 3.20 -13.41 14.06
N LYS A 36 3.94 -14.35 13.45
CA LYS A 36 5.32 -14.15 12.97
C LYS A 36 5.44 -13.34 11.67
N SER A 37 4.31 -12.92 11.09
CA SER A 37 4.23 -12.21 9.80
C SER A 37 3.25 -11.04 9.91
N TYR A 38 3.12 -10.27 8.83
CA TYR A 38 2.12 -9.21 8.69
C TYR A 38 1.22 -9.50 7.48
N PRO A 39 0.02 -8.91 7.38
CA PRO A 39 -0.94 -9.27 6.36
C PRO A 39 -0.70 -8.52 5.03
N VAL A 40 -1.04 -9.21 3.94
CA VAL A 40 -1.42 -8.62 2.66
C VAL A 40 -2.94 -8.62 2.59
N VAL A 41 -3.51 -7.49 2.22
CA VAL A 41 -4.94 -7.34 1.91
C VAL A 41 -5.07 -7.30 0.41
N GLN A 42 -5.56 -8.38 -0.19
CA GLN A 42 -5.98 -8.38 -1.58
C GLN A 42 -7.33 -7.67 -1.70
N VAL A 43 -7.47 -6.79 -2.67
CA VAL A 43 -8.71 -6.06 -2.95
C VAL A 43 -9.10 -6.20 -4.42
N LYS A 44 -10.38 -6.46 -4.65
CA LYS A 44 -10.99 -6.53 -5.98
C LYS A 44 -12.32 -5.81 -5.98
N MET A 45 -12.58 -5.02 -7.02
CA MET A 45 -13.92 -4.49 -7.26
C MET A 45 -14.77 -5.55 -7.96
N ILE A 46 -15.85 -5.98 -7.32
CA ILE A 46 -16.68 -7.11 -7.81
C ILE A 46 -18.07 -6.68 -8.30
N GLY A 47 -18.46 -5.44 -8.05
CA GLY A 47 -19.77 -4.92 -8.42
C GLY A 47 -19.82 -3.40 -8.35
N TYR A 48 -20.63 -2.84 -9.23
CA TYR A 48 -21.10 -1.46 -9.21
C TYR A 48 -22.60 -1.52 -9.48
N ASP A 49 -23.39 -0.83 -8.66
CA ASP A 49 -24.82 -0.72 -8.90
C ASP A 49 -25.09 0.43 -9.89
N GLU A 50 -25.39 0.10 -11.15
CA GLU A 50 -25.79 1.10 -12.15
C GLU A 50 -27.11 1.79 -11.80
N THR A 51 -27.97 1.15 -11.01
CA THR A 51 -29.26 1.74 -10.58
C THR A 51 -29.11 2.70 -9.40
N THR A 52 -28.05 2.54 -8.61
CA THR A 52 -27.74 3.40 -7.46
C THR A 52 -26.32 3.94 -7.61
N VAL A 53 -26.17 4.97 -8.48
CA VAL A 53 -24.89 5.62 -8.76
C VAL A 53 -24.14 5.90 -7.47
N GLY A 54 -22.87 5.47 -7.37
CA GLY A 54 -22.02 5.74 -6.21
C GLY A 54 -21.90 4.60 -5.19
N ILE A 55 -22.53 3.44 -5.42
CA ILE A 55 -22.33 2.25 -4.57
C ILE A 55 -21.40 1.24 -5.27
N TYR A 56 -20.34 0.86 -4.56
CA TYR A 56 -19.30 -0.05 -5.04
C TYR A 56 -19.09 -1.22 -4.09
N ASP A 57 -19.00 -2.43 -4.64
CA ASP A 57 -18.70 -3.63 -3.89
C ASP A 57 -17.22 -3.97 -4.04
N LEU A 58 -16.48 -3.91 -2.93
CA LEU A 58 -15.11 -4.39 -2.88
C LEU A 58 -15.04 -5.72 -2.12
N GLU A 59 -14.43 -6.72 -2.73
CA GLU A 59 -14.03 -7.96 -2.06
C GLU A 59 -12.62 -7.79 -1.50
N LEU A 60 -12.48 -8.01 -0.19
CA LEU A 60 -11.21 -7.96 0.52
C LEU A 60 -10.85 -9.35 1.03
N LYS A 61 -9.60 -9.75 0.86
CA LYS A 61 -9.06 -11.02 1.38
C LYS A 61 -7.72 -10.80 2.05
N GLN A 62 -7.58 -11.27 3.28
CA GLN A 62 -6.31 -11.21 4.01
C GLN A 62 -5.50 -12.51 3.85
N MET A 63 -4.18 -12.36 3.73
CA MET A 63 -3.23 -13.45 3.67
C MET A 63 -1.91 -13.07 4.35
N SER A 64 -1.12 -14.05 4.78
CA SER A 64 0.19 -13.81 5.38
C SER A 64 1.21 -13.37 4.33
N PHE A 65 1.94 -12.28 4.58
CA PHE A 65 3.10 -11.89 3.77
C PHE A 65 4.34 -12.67 4.19
N CYS A 66 4.94 -13.38 3.24
CA CYS A 66 6.25 -14.02 3.37
C CYS A 66 7.11 -13.66 2.16
N ARG A 67 8.36 -13.24 2.37
CA ARG A 67 9.31 -13.07 1.24
C ARG A 67 9.63 -14.45 0.65
N GLY A 68 9.51 -14.59 -0.67
CA GLY A 68 9.76 -15.85 -1.38
C GLY A 68 8.59 -16.85 -1.35
N HIS A 69 7.34 -16.39 -1.21
CA HIS A 69 6.16 -17.22 -1.32
C HIS A 69 5.99 -17.70 -2.78
N ASN A 70 6.51 -18.89 -3.10
CA ASN A 70 6.16 -19.58 -4.34
C ASN A 70 4.79 -20.23 -4.17
N GLN A 71 3.78 -19.76 -4.91
CA GLN A 71 2.44 -20.37 -4.93
C GLN A 71 2.49 -21.87 -5.32
N ASP A 72 3.55 -22.30 -6.02
CA ASP A 72 3.74 -23.67 -6.52
C ASP A 72 4.53 -24.60 -5.59
N LYS A 73 4.95 -24.16 -4.39
CA LYS A 73 5.66 -25.04 -3.44
C LYS A 73 4.84 -25.21 -2.17
N LYS A 74 4.38 -26.45 -1.93
CA LYS A 74 3.92 -26.89 -0.60
C LYS A 74 4.94 -26.42 0.45
N PRO A 75 4.49 -25.97 1.64
CA PRO A 75 5.38 -25.40 2.64
C PRO A 75 6.41 -26.45 3.04
N HIS A 76 7.64 -26.28 2.58
CA HIS A 76 8.78 -26.92 3.20
C HIS A 76 9.19 -26.03 4.37
N ASP A 77 9.26 -26.62 5.56
CA ASP A 77 9.83 -26.04 6.77
C ASP A 77 11.27 -25.58 6.51
N LYS A 78 11.43 -24.39 5.95
CA LYS A 78 12.70 -23.66 5.95
C LYS A 78 12.50 -22.41 6.78
N LYS A 79 13.09 -22.45 7.98
CA LYS A 79 13.34 -21.30 8.85
C LYS A 79 14.04 -20.21 8.02
N ILE A 80 13.28 -19.22 7.57
CA ILE A 80 13.81 -17.95 7.10
C ILE A 80 13.64 -16.99 8.28
N SER A 81 14.75 -16.52 8.85
CA SER A 81 14.70 -15.52 9.90
C SER A 81 14.39 -14.16 9.26
N CYS A 82 13.15 -13.69 9.44
CA CYS A 82 12.77 -12.32 9.12
C CYS A 82 13.27 -11.42 10.26
N HIS A 83 14.14 -10.45 9.95
CA HIS A 83 14.48 -9.38 10.89
C HIS A 83 13.27 -8.46 11.07
N CYS A 84 12.78 -8.34 12.29
CA CYS A 84 11.69 -7.44 12.66
C CYS A 84 12.14 -5.98 12.45
N ILE A 85 11.42 -5.23 11.62
CA ILE A 85 11.51 -3.77 11.57
C ILE A 85 10.67 -3.25 12.74
N ARG A 86 11.30 -2.51 13.66
CA ARG A 86 10.59 -1.82 14.75
C ARG A 86 9.84 -0.63 14.15
N THR A 87 8.52 -0.66 14.17
CA THR A 87 7.68 0.50 13.88
C THR A 87 7.43 1.28 15.17
N SER A 88 8.36 2.14 15.55
CA SER A 88 8.02 3.35 16.31
C SER A 88 7.71 4.40 15.24
N ASP A 89 6.44 4.81 15.16
CA ASP A 89 5.92 6.06 14.57
C ASP A 89 4.54 5.82 13.91
N LEU A 90 3.54 5.42 14.71
CA LEU A 90 2.13 5.45 14.33
C LEU A 90 1.31 6.03 15.49
N ILE A 91 1.34 7.34 15.67
CA ILE A 91 0.38 8.05 16.54
C ILE A 91 -0.05 9.35 15.86
N CYS A 92 -1.05 9.24 14.99
CA CYS A 92 -1.87 10.38 14.57
C CYS A 92 -3.22 9.92 13.99
N ASP A 93 -4.05 9.26 14.81
CA ASP A 93 -5.54 9.37 14.78
C ASP A 93 -6.21 8.42 15.78
N THR A 94 -5.87 8.52 17.07
CA THR A 94 -6.33 7.57 18.09
C THR A 94 -7.85 7.59 18.31
N LYS A 95 -8.51 8.75 18.24
CA LYS A 95 -9.93 8.87 18.60
C LYS A 95 -10.89 8.17 17.62
N ARG A 96 -10.63 8.26 16.31
CA ARG A 96 -11.41 7.57 15.25
C ARG A 96 -11.05 6.10 15.06
N ASN A 97 -9.89 5.64 15.54
CA ASN A 97 -9.51 4.21 15.52
C ASN A 97 -10.22 3.41 16.62
N LEU A 98 -10.56 4.08 17.73
CA LEU A 98 -11.24 3.47 18.87
C LEU A 98 -12.66 3.01 18.51
N ASP A 99 -13.50 3.86 17.93
CA ASP A 99 -14.93 3.52 17.69
C ASP A 99 -15.14 2.25 16.84
N LEU A 100 -14.20 1.94 15.94
CA LEU A 100 -14.27 0.74 15.12
C LEU A 100 -14.07 -0.56 15.90
N CYS A 101 -13.35 -0.53 17.02
CA CYS A 101 -13.10 -1.74 17.81
C CYS A 101 -14.38 -2.31 18.44
N GLN A 102 -15.49 -1.54 18.46
CA GLN A 102 -16.79 -2.03 18.94
C GLN A 102 -17.34 -3.20 18.12
N SER A 103 -16.94 -3.35 16.86
CA SER A 103 -17.41 -4.43 15.98
C SER A 103 -16.65 -5.76 16.16
N ILE A 104 -15.62 -5.80 17.01
CA ILE A 104 -14.84 -7.01 17.25
C ILE A 104 -15.64 -7.97 18.13
N ASP A 105 -16.06 -9.09 17.56
CA ASP A 105 -16.65 -10.21 18.32
C ASP A 105 -15.55 -10.96 19.07
N ASN A 106 -15.71 -11.15 20.39
CA ASN A 106 -14.76 -11.91 21.20
C ASN A 106 -14.73 -13.41 20.86
N ASN A 107 -15.77 -13.95 20.21
CA ASN A 107 -15.88 -15.36 19.84
C ASN A 107 -15.21 -15.74 18.50
N ASP A 108 -14.77 -14.76 17.70
CA ASP A 108 -14.12 -15.00 16.41
C ASP A 108 -12.77 -15.72 16.56
N ASN A 109 -12.48 -16.71 15.71
CA ASN A 109 -11.24 -17.49 15.73
C ASN A 109 -9.98 -16.60 15.57
N ASP A 110 -8.95 -16.83 16.39
CA ASP A 110 -7.69 -16.04 16.42
C ASP A 110 -6.78 -16.20 15.17
N GLU A 111 -7.21 -16.96 14.17
CA GLU A 111 -6.42 -17.22 12.96
C GLU A 111 -6.23 -15.99 12.07
N ASN A 112 -7.18 -15.04 12.06
CA ASN A 112 -7.16 -13.86 11.20
C ASN A 112 -6.64 -12.61 11.94
N TRP A 113 -5.98 -11.70 11.22
CA TRP A 113 -5.65 -10.38 11.76
C TRP A 113 -6.93 -9.53 11.83
N ILE A 114 -7.01 -8.68 12.84
CA ILE A 114 -8.01 -7.61 12.92
C ILE A 114 -7.39 -6.36 12.30
N ILE A 115 -7.72 -6.08 11.04
CA ILE A 115 -7.01 -5.07 10.24
C ILE A 115 -7.85 -3.80 10.08
N PRO A 116 -7.37 -2.64 10.56
CA PRO A 116 -8.00 -1.35 10.28
C PRO A 116 -7.69 -0.90 8.85
N ILE A 117 -8.71 -0.98 7.99
CA ILE A 117 -8.65 -0.55 6.60
C ILE A 117 -9.09 0.90 6.50
N THR A 118 -8.26 1.72 5.86
CA THR A 118 -8.60 3.10 5.43
C THR A 118 -8.74 3.12 3.93
N ILE A 119 -9.74 3.84 3.40
CA ILE A 119 -9.99 3.97 1.95
C ILE A 119 -10.13 5.43 1.56
N LEU A 120 -9.51 5.79 0.43
CA LEU A 120 -9.63 7.05 -0.31
C LEU A 120 -10.18 6.75 -1.71
N ASN A 121 -10.90 7.70 -2.33
CA ASN A 121 -11.32 7.57 -3.72
C ASN A 121 -11.16 8.88 -4.51
N SER A 122 -11.43 8.82 -5.82
CA SER A 122 -11.31 9.96 -6.75
C SER A 122 -12.25 11.15 -6.48
N GLN A 123 -13.23 10.99 -5.60
CA GLN A 123 -14.23 12.02 -5.29
C GLN A 123 -14.00 12.69 -3.94
N SER A 124 -13.04 12.19 -3.15
CA SER A 124 -12.76 12.67 -1.80
C SER A 124 -11.29 13.03 -1.70
N ASP A 125 -10.97 14.26 -1.32
CA ASP A 125 -9.59 14.69 -1.03
C ASP A 125 -9.09 14.18 0.33
N CYS A 126 -9.94 13.45 1.08
CA CYS A 126 -9.65 12.94 2.42
C CYS A 126 -10.24 11.54 2.64
N LEU A 127 -9.96 10.92 3.80
CA LEU A 127 -10.44 9.60 4.20
C LEU A 127 -11.93 9.42 3.89
N LEU A 128 -12.24 8.54 2.92
CA LEU A 128 -13.61 8.21 2.54
C LEU A 128 -14.27 7.35 3.64
N THR A 129 -13.60 6.27 4.03
CA THR A 129 -14.14 5.37 5.07
C THR A 129 -13.03 4.61 5.79
N LYS A 130 -13.36 4.15 7.01
CA LYS A 130 -12.52 3.28 7.83
C LYS A 130 -13.35 2.19 8.47
N PHE A 131 -12.85 0.96 8.45
CA PHE A 131 -13.51 -0.20 9.07
C PHE A 131 -12.47 -1.25 9.46
N LEU A 132 -12.92 -2.27 10.20
CA LEU A 132 -12.10 -3.43 10.53
C LEU A 132 -12.50 -4.60 9.63
N ILE A 133 -11.53 -5.33 9.12
CA ILE A 133 -11.74 -6.70 8.64
C ILE A 133 -11.25 -7.67 9.72
N THR A 134 -12.07 -8.66 10.05
CA THR A 134 -11.77 -9.69 11.06
C THR A 134 -11.76 -11.09 10.46
N LYS A 135 -12.42 -11.29 9.32
CA LYS A 135 -12.51 -12.58 8.62
C LYS A 135 -11.44 -12.68 7.54
N ASN A 136 -11.20 -13.91 7.07
CA ASN A 136 -10.26 -14.15 5.98
C ASN A 136 -10.68 -13.42 4.69
N GLN A 137 -11.98 -13.35 4.43
CA GLN A 137 -12.58 -12.71 3.26
C GLN A 137 -13.88 -12.01 3.64
N GLU A 138 -14.06 -10.79 3.18
CA GLU A 138 -15.23 -9.95 3.41
C GLU A 138 -15.58 -9.15 2.15
N ILE A 139 -16.87 -8.85 1.98
CA ILE A 139 -17.34 -7.91 0.95
C ILE A 139 -17.78 -6.66 1.68
N ILE A 140 -17.30 -5.51 1.22
CA ILE A 140 -17.70 -4.21 1.73
C ILE A 140 -18.46 -3.44 0.66
N HIS A 141 -19.45 -2.69 1.11
CA HIS A 141 -20.25 -1.79 0.29
C HIS A 141 -19.80 -0.36 0.57
N ILE A 142 -19.24 0.30 -0.44
CA ILE A 142 -18.76 1.68 -0.34
C ILE A 142 -19.76 2.59 -1.04
N ASN A 143 -20.35 3.50 -0.27
CA ASN A 143 -21.14 4.60 -0.81
C ASN A 143 -20.26 5.84 -0.96
N THR A 144 -20.10 6.36 -2.17
CA THR A 144 -19.28 7.53 -2.45
C THR A 144 -20.08 8.84 -2.42
N ASN A 145 -21.41 8.77 -2.29
CA ASN A 145 -22.28 9.95 -2.19
C ASN A 145 -22.45 10.44 -0.74
N SER A 146 -22.04 9.66 0.26
CA SER A 146 -22.27 9.94 1.68
C SER A 146 -21.40 11.08 2.26
N SER A 147 -20.68 11.82 1.43
CA SER A 147 -20.10 13.12 1.80
C SER A 147 -21.18 14.19 2.07
N LEU A 148 -22.45 13.88 1.81
CA LEU A 148 -23.61 14.68 2.21
C LEU A 148 -24.63 13.79 2.94
N GLN A 149 -24.96 14.20 4.17
CA GLN A 149 -26.06 13.75 5.04
C GLN A 149 -25.74 12.71 6.13
N THR A 150 -25.65 13.27 7.35
CA THR A 150 -26.14 12.71 8.61
C THR A 150 -27.57 12.19 8.53
N GLU A 151 -27.84 11.21 9.41
CA GLU A 151 -29.12 10.70 9.90
C GLU A 151 -29.72 9.44 9.23
N GLU A 152 -30.14 8.55 10.13
CA GLU A 152 -30.69 7.22 9.98
C GLU A 152 -31.92 7.20 9.06
N GLN A 153 -32.10 6.10 8.30
CA GLN A 153 -33.37 5.37 8.30
C GLN A 153 -33.27 3.99 7.62
N SER A 154 -33.83 3.01 8.31
CA SER A 154 -34.18 1.65 7.88
C SER A 154 -35.08 1.63 6.63
N ILE A 155 -35.01 0.56 5.81
CA ILE A 155 -36.17 -0.25 5.35
C ILE A 155 -35.70 -1.40 4.42
N ASP A 156 -36.12 -2.61 4.82
CA ASP A 156 -36.49 -3.87 4.14
C ASP A 156 -35.72 -4.47 2.93
N ASN A 157 -35.39 -5.75 3.10
CA ASN A 157 -34.85 -6.69 2.13
C ASN A 157 -35.93 -7.28 1.22
N GLU A 158 -35.69 -7.33 -0.09
CA GLU A 158 -36.16 -8.41 -0.97
C GLU A 158 -35.06 -8.84 -1.96
N PRO A 159 -34.90 -10.14 -2.26
CA PRO A 159 -33.78 -10.62 -3.06
C PRO A 159 -34.14 -10.65 -4.55
N VAL A 160 -33.48 -9.84 -5.37
CA VAL A 160 -33.60 -9.93 -6.83
C VAL A 160 -32.27 -10.37 -7.43
N THR A 161 -32.22 -11.65 -7.79
CA THR A 161 -31.15 -12.27 -8.56
C THR A 161 -31.05 -11.64 -9.95
N LYS A 162 -29.97 -10.88 -10.25
CA LYS A 162 -29.68 -10.43 -11.62
C LYS A 162 -28.20 -10.57 -11.99
N LYS A 163 -28.00 -11.14 -13.18
CA LYS A 163 -26.73 -11.52 -13.81
C LYS A 163 -25.75 -10.34 -13.90
N ARG A 164 -24.58 -10.49 -13.31
CA ARG A 164 -23.39 -9.65 -13.52
C ARG A 164 -22.94 -9.74 -14.98
N ARG A 165 -23.20 -8.72 -15.79
CA ARG A 165 -22.57 -8.53 -17.09
C ARG A 165 -21.43 -7.53 -16.92
N SER A 166 -20.22 -7.94 -17.29
CA SER A 166 -19.05 -7.07 -17.38
C SER A 166 -19.14 -6.21 -18.63
N SER A 167 -19.23 -4.89 -18.50
CA SER A 167 -18.62 -3.94 -19.44
C SER A 167 -19.01 -2.49 -19.12
N SER A 168 -18.11 -1.78 -18.43
CA SER A 168 -17.77 -0.36 -18.60
C SER A 168 -17.10 0.09 -17.30
N LEU A 169 -15.77 0.22 -17.33
CA LEU A 169 -14.96 0.57 -16.15
C LEU A 169 -15.48 1.88 -15.52
N THR A 170 -15.82 1.79 -14.25
CA THR A 170 -16.18 2.91 -13.41
C THR A 170 -15.05 3.96 -13.43
N SER A 171 -15.36 5.24 -13.62
CA SER A 171 -14.37 6.33 -13.70
C SER A 171 -13.66 6.64 -12.36
N THR A 172 -13.93 5.88 -11.30
CA THR A 172 -13.35 6.11 -9.96
C THR A 172 -12.27 5.09 -9.65
N TRP A 173 -11.34 5.47 -8.77
CA TRP A 173 -10.31 4.62 -8.19
C TRP A 173 -10.51 4.53 -6.67
N PHE A 174 -10.03 3.44 -6.05
CA PHE A 174 -10.01 3.27 -4.60
C PHE A 174 -8.60 2.94 -4.12
N LYS A 175 -8.05 3.78 -3.24
CA LYS A 175 -6.75 3.59 -2.58
C LYS A 175 -6.99 3.14 -1.14
N LEU A 176 -6.54 1.93 -0.81
CA LEU A 176 -6.53 1.39 0.56
C LEU A 176 -5.21 1.76 1.27
N ASN A 177 -5.20 1.68 2.60
CA ASN A 177 -4.05 1.99 3.44
C ASN A 177 -3.49 3.40 3.18
N ILE A 178 -4.35 4.41 3.32
CA ILE A 178 -4.01 5.82 3.09
C ILE A 178 -2.75 6.19 3.89
N CYS A 179 -1.80 6.85 3.23
CA CYS A 179 -0.54 7.30 3.81
C CYS A 179 0.29 6.20 4.48
N SER A 180 0.10 4.93 4.11
CA SER A 180 0.73 3.80 4.79
C SER A 180 0.42 3.73 6.30
N GLY A 181 -0.77 4.17 6.70
CA GLY A 181 -1.19 4.32 8.09
C GLY A 181 -1.40 3.02 8.86
N GLY A 182 -1.30 1.85 8.24
CA GLY A 182 -1.34 0.55 8.89
C GLY A 182 -0.20 -0.38 8.46
N PRO A 183 0.25 -1.31 9.33
CA PRO A 183 1.37 -2.22 9.07
C PRO A 183 0.96 -3.42 8.20
N TYR A 184 0.37 -3.16 7.04
CA TYR A 184 -0.07 -4.16 6.06
C TYR A 184 0.16 -3.67 4.64
N ARG A 185 0.19 -4.61 3.69
CA ARG A 185 0.32 -4.30 2.26
C ARG A 185 -0.98 -4.49 1.52
N VAL A 186 -1.16 -3.80 0.42
CA VAL A 186 -2.37 -3.94 -0.42
C VAL A 186 -2.03 -4.53 -1.78
N LEU A 187 -2.68 -5.63 -2.13
CA LEU A 187 -2.61 -6.26 -3.46
C LEU A 187 -3.87 -5.94 -4.26
N TYR A 188 -3.79 -4.98 -5.18
CA TYR A 188 -4.90 -4.59 -6.04
C TYR A 188 -5.10 -5.58 -7.20
N SER A 189 -6.35 -5.80 -7.61
CA SER A 189 -6.63 -6.37 -8.93
C SER A 189 -6.08 -5.49 -10.05
N SER A 190 -5.76 -6.09 -11.21
CA SER A 190 -5.23 -5.39 -12.38
C SER A 190 -6.03 -4.14 -12.77
N ASP A 191 -7.36 -4.25 -12.82
CA ASP A 191 -8.24 -3.12 -13.20
C ASP A 191 -8.15 -1.95 -12.21
N MET A 192 -8.14 -2.25 -10.90
CA MET A 192 -7.98 -1.22 -9.86
C MET A 192 -6.58 -0.59 -9.88
N LEU A 193 -5.54 -1.39 -10.15
CA LEU A 193 -4.17 -0.88 -10.28
C LEU A 193 -4.02 0.05 -11.49
N GLU A 194 -4.71 -0.25 -12.59
CA GLU A 194 -4.76 0.62 -13.77
C GLU A 194 -5.44 1.96 -13.44
N GLN A 195 -6.56 1.94 -12.70
CA GLN A 195 -7.21 3.17 -12.25
C GLN A 195 -6.30 4.01 -11.34
N LEU A 196 -5.57 3.37 -10.41
CA LEU A 196 -4.59 4.06 -9.55
C LEU A 196 -3.39 4.58 -10.36
N THR A 197 -2.97 3.88 -11.41
CA THR A 197 -1.95 4.37 -12.36
C THR A 197 -2.41 5.67 -13.00
N GLN A 198 -3.66 5.75 -13.45
CA GLN A 198 -4.22 7.00 -13.98
C GLN A 198 -4.28 8.10 -12.92
N ALA A 199 -4.61 7.77 -11.68
CA ALA A 199 -4.62 8.73 -10.57
C ALA A 199 -3.22 9.32 -10.30
N ILE A 200 -2.16 8.51 -10.39
CA ILE A 200 -0.76 8.96 -10.27
C ILE A 200 -0.42 9.95 -11.40
N ILE A 201 -0.72 9.59 -12.65
CA ILE A 201 -0.43 10.42 -13.83
C ILE A 201 -1.14 11.78 -13.72
N LYS A 202 -2.39 11.78 -13.25
CA LYS A 202 -3.19 12.98 -13.03
C LYS A 202 -2.83 13.76 -11.76
N GLN A 203 -1.89 13.25 -10.96
CA GLN A 203 -1.45 13.82 -9.69
C GLN A 203 -2.58 13.95 -8.65
N GLU A 204 -3.52 13.00 -8.67
CA GLU A 204 -4.66 12.95 -7.74
C GLU A 204 -4.30 12.27 -6.40
N LEU A 205 -3.17 11.56 -6.34
CA LEU A 205 -2.66 10.94 -5.11
C LEU A 205 -1.54 11.77 -4.50
N ASN A 206 -1.50 11.87 -3.17
CA ASN A 206 -0.42 12.54 -2.43
C ASN A 206 0.89 11.72 -2.45
N THR A 207 2.01 12.35 -2.06
CA THR A 207 3.36 11.75 -2.06
C THR A 207 3.43 10.43 -1.27
N PHE A 208 2.78 10.33 -0.11
CA PHE A 208 2.84 9.13 0.73
C PHE A 208 2.07 7.95 0.11
N ASP A 209 0.94 8.22 -0.53
CA ASP A 209 0.16 7.19 -1.21
C ASP A 209 0.83 6.70 -2.49
N ARG A 210 1.49 7.59 -3.25
CA ARG A 210 2.32 7.21 -4.39
C ARG A 210 3.53 6.38 -3.96
N PHE A 211 4.23 6.79 -2.90
CA PHE A 211 5.30 5.98 -2.31
C PHE A 211 4.80 4.60 -1.85
N ASN A 212 3.66 4.55 -1.14
CA ASN A 212 3.11 3.30 -0.62
C ASN A 212 2.75 2.31 -1.75
N LEU A 213 2.19 2.79 -2.87
CA LEU A 213 1.83 1.93 -4.01
C LEU A 213 3.03 1.25 -4.65
N GLU A 214 4.10 2.01 -4.96
CA GLU A 214 5.28 1.41 -5.58
C GLU A 214 6.04 0.50 -4.60
N ASN A 215 6.13 0.91 -3.32
CA ASN A 215 6.77 0.10 -2.28
C ASN A 215 6.05 -1.25 -2.07
N ASP A 216 4.70 -1.23 -2.03
CA ASP A 216 3.89 -2.44 -1.93
C ASP A 216 4.08 -3.32 -3.16
N MET A 217 4.04 -2.74 -4.36
CA MET A 217 4.20 -3.51 -5.59
C MET A 217 5.57 -4.18 -5.69
N TYR A 218 6.65 -3.50 -5.33
CA TYR A 218 7.97 -4.13 -5.26
C TYR A 218 8.03 -5.25 -4.21
N ALA A 219 7.51 -5.01 -3.00
CA ALA A 219 7.51 -6.02 -1.95
C ALA A 219 6.66 -7.25 -2.31
N LEU A 220 5.50 -7.04 -2.94
CA LEU A 220 4.62 -8.09 -3.45
C LEU A 220 5.30 -8.87 -4.59
N ALA A 221 6.05 -8.21 -5.46
CA ALA A 221 6.84 -8.87 -6.51
C ALA A 221 7.92 -9.78 -5.89
N MET A 222 8.70 -9.25 -4.95
CA MET A 222 9.71 -10.03 -4.22
C MET A 222 9.10 -11.13 -3.33
N GLY A 223 7.84 -10.95 -2.94
CA GLY A 223 7.05 -11.94 -2.22
C GLY A 223 6.49 -13.05 -3.10
N GLY A 224 6.44 -12.89 -4.43
CA GLY A 224 5.79 -13.84 -5.33
C GLY A 224 4.26 -13.69 -5.41
N PHE A 225 3.72 -12.56 -4.94
CA PHE A 225 2.30 -12.22 -5.05
C PHE A 225 1.94 -11.56 -6.39
N THR A 226 2.92 -10.90 -7.00
CA THR A 226 2.87 -10.37 -8.38
C THR A 226 4.20 -10.65 -9.06
N SER A 227 4.32 -10.40 -10.36
CA SER A 227 5.59 -10.57 -11.07
C SER A 227 6.47 -9.32 -10.94
N LEU A 228 7.80 -9.50 -11.00
CA LEU A 228 8.73 -8.38 -11.11
C LEU A 228 8.47 -7.55 -12.37
N VAL A 229 8.02 -8.19 -13.45
CA VAL A 229 7.65 -7.51 -14.70
C VAL A 229 6.49 -6.55 -14.47
N ASP A 230 5.51 -6.91 -13.64
CA ASP A 230 4.38 -6.02 -13.35
C ASP A 230 4.80 -4.81 -12.51
N TYR A 231 5.78 -4.96 -11.61
CA TYR A 231 6.40 -3.81 -10.93
C TYR A 231 7.11 -2.89 -11.94
N LEU A 232 7.93 -3.42 -12.84
CA LEU A 232 8.62 -2.62 -13.86
C LEU A 232 7.64 -1.92 -14.82
N ARG A 233 6.52 -2.58 -15.17
CA ARG A 233 5.43 -1.96 -15.95
C ARG A 233 4.76 -0.82 -15.19
N LEU A 234 4.51 -0.98 -13.89
CA LEU A 234 3.96 0.10 -13.06
C LEU A 234 4.89 1.32 -13.08
N LEU A 235 6.20 1.13 -12.93
CA LEU A 235 7.17 2.22 -12.99
C LEU A 235 7.07 2.97 -14.33
N LEU A 236 7.08 2.25 -15.45
CA LEU A 236 6.97 2.85 -16.79
C LEU A 236 5.64 3.57 -17.03
N ASN A 237 4.54 2.98 -16.55
CA ASN A 237 3.20 3.50 -16.86
C ASN A 237 2.79 4.64 -15.93
N ALA A 238 3.28 4.67 -14.69
CA ALA A 238 2.85 5.63 -13.68
C ALA A 238 3.94 6.63 -13.25
N TYR A 239 5.20 6.19 -13.13
CA TYR A 239 6.25 6.96 -12.41
C TYR A 239 7.29 7.63 -13.32
N VAL A 240 7.25 7.45 -14.65
CA VAL A 240 8.17 8.13 -15.59
C VAL A 240 8.14 9.66 -15.48
N ASN A 241 7.00 10.20 -15.06
CA ASN A 241 6.80 11.63 -14.81
C ASN A 241 6.50 11.92 -13.34
N GLU A 242 6.97 11.06 -12.42
CA GLU A 242 6.85 11.31 -10.98
C GLU A 242 7.43 12.69 -10.64
N LEU A 243 6.78 13.36 -9.67
CA LEU A 243 7.19 14.67 -9.19
C LEU A 243 8.60 14.60 -8.61
N ASP A 244 9.22 15.76 -8.37
CA ASP A 244 10.58 15.78 -7.81
C ASP A 244 10.56 15.53 -6.28
N ASP A 245 9.78 14.53 -5.86
CA ASP A 245 9.59 14.05 -4.49
C ASP A 245 10.69 13.05 -4.12
N GLU A 246 11.67 13.52 -3.32
CA GLU A 246 12.84 12.73 -2.90
C GLU A 246 12.46 11.39 -2.26
N LEU A 247 11.34 11.34 -1.51
CA LEU A 247 10.90 10.11 -0.83
C LEU A 247 10.55 8.99 -1.81
N VAL A 248 9.77 9.31 -2.86
CA VAL A 248 9.29 8.33 -3.85
C VAL A 248 10.48 7.84 -4.67
N TRP A 249 11.26 8.77 -5.23
CA TRP A 249 12.41 8.43 -6.05
C TRP A 249 13.44 7.61 -5.29
N LYS A 250 13.73 7.93 -4.03
CA LYS A 250 14.75 7.20 -3.28
C LYS A 250 14.45 5.70 -3.13
N ASP A 251 13.19 5.33 -2.95
CA ASP A 251 12.80 3.91 -2.81
C ASP A 251 12.79 3.19 -4.16
N ILE A 252 12.20 3.82 -5.20
CA ILE A 252 12.28 3.33 -6.59
C ILE A 252 13.73 3.05 -6.97
N GLU A 253 14.62 3.99 -6.73
CA GLU A 253 16.03 3.89 -7.09
C GLU A 253 16.76 2.81 -6.29
N SER A 254 16.44 2.66 -5.00
CA SER A 254 16.93 1.55 -4.19
C SER A 254 16.48 0.20 -4.75
N ASN A 255 15.22 0.10 -5.17
CA ASN A 255 14.65 -1.11 -5.75
C ASN A 255 15.28 -1.43 -7.11
N ILE A 256 15.47 -0.42 -7.96
CA ILE A 256 16.20 -0.52 -9.23
C ILE A 256 17.62 -1.05 -9.02
N ILE A 257 18.39 -0.45 -8.10
CA ILE A 257 19.76 -0.92 -7.81
C ILE A 257 19.76 -2.40 -7.39
N ARG A 258 18.84 -2.79 -6.50
CA ARG A 258 18.72 -4.17 -6.02
C ARG A 258 18.39 -5.16 -7.14
N ILE A 259 17.49 -4.79 -8.06
CA ILE A 259 17.18 -5.61 -9.24
C ILE A 259 18.43 -5.72 -10.12
N GLY A 260 19.11 -4.61 -10.40
CA GLY A 260 20.36 -4.60 -11.18
C GLY A 260 21.42 -5.55 -10.61
N THR A 261 21.67 -5.51 -9.31
CA THR A 261 22.63 -6.41 -8.63
C THR A 261 22.25 -7.89 -8.78
N LEU A 262 20.96 -8.23 -8.85
CA LEU A 262 20.53 -9.61 -9.07
C LEU A 262 20.72 -10.06 -10.52
N LEU A 263 20.65 -9.13 -11.48
CA LEU A 263 20.73 -9.42 -12.91
C LEU A 263 22.16 -9.35 -13.46
N GLU A 264 23.12 -8.78 -12.72
CA GLU A 264 24.50 -8.54 -13.14
C GLU A 264 25.23 -9.79 -13.68
N TYR A 265 24.85 -10.99 -13.21
CA TYR A 265 25.45 -12.25 -13.64
C TYR A 265 25.01 -12.73 -15.04
N ASP A 266 23.89 -12.22 -15.57
CA ASP A 266 23.42 -12.49 -16.93
C ASP A 266 23.57 -11.23 -17.77
N LYS A 267 24.68 -11.15 -18.52
CA LYS A 267 25.03 -9.96 -19.29
C LYS A 267 23.94 -9.55 -20.29
N GLN A 268 23.33 -10.51 -20.99
CA GLN A 268 22.31 -10.20 -21.99
C GLN A 268 21.07 -9.61 -21.34
N LEU A 269 20.60 -10.22 -20.25
CA LEU A 269 19.46 -9.72 -19.50
C LEU A 269 19.77 -8.37 -18.83
N PHE A 270 20.97 -8.21 -18.31
CA PHE A 270 21.44 -6.97 -17.69
C PHE A 270 21.49 -5.81 -18.71
N ASP A 271 21.85 -6.07 -19.96
CA ASP A 271 21.85 -5.03 -21.01
C ASP A 271 20.43 -4.55 -21.34
N PHE A 272 19.43 -5.46 -21.39
CA PHE A 272 18.03 -5.06 -21.51
C PHE A 272 17.56 -4.26 -20.29
N TYR A 273 17.99 -4.68 -19.09
CA TYR A 273 17.67 -3.96 -17.86
C TYR A 273 18.30 -2.56 -17.83
N ARG A 274 19.54 -2.42 -18.30
CA ARG A 274 20.22 -1.13 -18.44
C ARG A 274 19.45 -0.18 -19.36
N GLN A 275 18.97 -0.68 -20.51
CA GLN A 275 18.12 0.11 -21.42
C GLN A 275 16.82 0.56 -20.74
N PHE A 276 16.18 -0.34 -19.99
CA PHE A 276 15.01 0.02 -19.17
C PHE A 276 15.32 1.17 -18.21
N VAL A 277 16.42 1.09 -17.44
CA VAL A 277 16.80 2.13 -16.47
C VAL A 277 17.06 3.47 -17.15
N ILE A 278 17.70 3.47 -18.32
CA ILE A 278 17.94 4.69 -19.11
C ILE A 278 16.62 5.30 -19.59
N CYS A 279 15.73 4.49 -20.17
CA CYS A 279 14.44 4.95 -20.67
C CYS A 279 13.54 5.50 -19.54
N PHE A 280 13.51 4.82 -18.39
CA PHE A 280 12.69 5.23 -17.25
C PHE A 280 13.13 6.59 -16.69
N HIS A 281 14.44 6.85 -16.61
CA HIS A 281 14.98 8.09 -16.06
C HIS A 281 15.09 9.26 -17.06
N GLN A 282 14.78 9.03 -18.35
CA GLN A 282 14.98 10.02 -19.40
C GLN A 282 14.27 11.36 -19.11
N ASN A 283 13.02 11.31 -18.66
CA ASN A 283 12.24 12.51 -18.37
C ASN A 283 12.76 13.23 -17.13
N LEU A 284 13.16 12.49 -16.08
CA LEU A 284 13.76 13.08 -14.89
C LEU A 284 15.08 13.79 -15.22
N TYR A 285 15.93 13.16 -16.05
CA TYR A 285 17.18 13.75 -16.51
C TYR A 285 16.97 15.04 -17.31
N GLN A 286 16.01 15.05 -18.23
CA GLN A 286 15.65 16.26 -18.99
C GLN A 286 15.22 17.42 -18.08
N ARG A 287 14.56 17.13 -16.96
CA ARG A 287 14.13 18.14 -15.98
C ARG A 287 15.23 18.61 -15.02
N LEU A 288 16.11 17.71 -14.58
CA LEU A 288 17.13 18.02 -13.55
C LEU A 288 18.46 18.51 -14.13
N GLY A 289 18.83 18.01 -15.31
CA GLY A 289 20.12 18.28 -15.95
C GLY A 289 21.34 17.81 -15.14
N LEU A 290 22.53 18.13 -15.65
CA LEU A 290 23.82 17.83 -14.99
C LEU A 290 24.14 18.79 -13.85
N THR A 291 23.69 20.03 -13.93
CA THR A 291 23.99 21.11 -13.00
C THR A 291 22.73 21.82 -12.57
N SER A 292 22.75 22.47 -11.40
CA SER A 292 21.68 23.38 -11.00
C SER A 292 21.52 24.50 -12.04
N ASN A 293 20.29 24.89 -12.35
CA ASN A 293 20.04 26.02 -13.26
C ASN A 293 20.57 27.33 -12.66
N ALA A 294 21.48 27.99 -13.36
CA ALA A 294 22.13 29.23 -12.91
C ALA A 294 21.15 30.39 -12.66
N ASN A 295 19.94 30.33 -13.23
CA ASN A 295 18.92 31.37 -13.12
C ASN A 295 17.92 31.18 -11.96
N ASN A 296 17.93 30.02 -11.30
CA ASN A 296 17.12 29.79 -10.10
C ASN A 296 18.00 30.02 -8.86
N GLU A 297 17.75 31.10 -8.14
CA GLU A 297 18.34 31.33 -6.82
C GLU A 297 17.96 30.17 -5.90
N LEU A 298 18.99 29.42 -5.46
CA LEU A 298 18.93 28.31 -4.49
C LEU A 298 18.03 27.14 -4.90
N GLU A 299 18.62 26.16 -5.58
CA GLU A 299 18.06 24.82 -5.65
C GLU A 299 17.80 24.24 -4.25
N SER A 300 16.65 23.58 -4.07
CA SER A 300 16.35 22.89 -2.82
C SER A 300 17.29 21.70 -2.60
N VAL A 301 17.66 21.44 -1.34
CA VAL A 301 18.53 20.30 -0.97
C VAL A 301 17.97 18.97 -1.50
N ALA A 302 16.65 18.80 -1.45
CA ALA A 302 15.98 17.59 -1.93
C ALA A 302 16.17 17.39 -3.45
N ARG A 303 15.98 18.44 -4.25
CA ARG A 303 16.20 18.40 -5.70
C ARG A 303 17.66 18.13 -6.04
N GLY A 304 18.60 18.75 -5.31
CA GLY A 304 20.03 18.50 -5.47
C GLY A 304 20.41 17.05 -5.20
N ARG A 305 19.88 16.45 -4.13
CA ARG A 305 20.08 15.02 -3.82
C ARG A 305 19.50 14.11 -4.89
N LEU A 306 18.29 14.42 -5.37
CA LEU A 306 17.67 13.66 -6.45
C LEU A 306 18.54 13.65 -7.71
N ARG A 307 19.13 14.79 -8.07
CA ARG A 307 20.11 14.84 -9.17
C ARG A 307 21.32 13.96 -8.89
N CYS A 308 21.90 14.03 -7.69
CA CYS A 308 23.05 13.19 -7.33
C CYS A 308 22.73 11.69 -7.48
N PHE A 309 21.56 11.25 -7.01
CA PHE A 309 21.13 9.85 -7.15
C PHE A 309 21.01 9.44 -8.62
N LEU A 310 20.32 10.26 -9.40
CA LEU A 310 20.14 10.05 -10.84
C LEU A 310 21.50 9.92 -11.56
N LEU A 311 22.45 10.82 -11.29
CA LEU A 311 23.77 10.79 -11.93
C LEU A 311 24.59 9.57 -11.51
N VAL A 312 24.49 9.11 -10.26
CA VAL A 312 25.14 7.88 -9.80
C VAL A 312 24.58 6.66 -10.51
N ILE A 313 23.26 6.58 -10.66
CA ILE A 313 22.59 5.44 -11.27
C ILE A 313 22.87 5.40 -12.75
N LEU A 314 22.72 6.53 -13.45
CA LEU A 314 23.09 6.64 -14.85
C LEU A 314 24.58 6.34 -15.06
N GLY A 315 25.47 6.92 -14.25
CA GLY A 315 26.91 6.67 -14.34
C GLY A 315 27.29 5.20 -14.14
N ASN A 316 26.68 4.50 -13.17
CA ASN A 316 26.88 3.07 -12.99
C ASN A 316 26.30 2.26 -14.15
N THR A 317 25.16 2.65 -14.72
CA THR A 317 24.64 2.04 -15.95
C THR A 317 25.46 2.36 -17.20
N PHE A 318 26.37 3.33 -17.17
CA PHE A 318 27.27 3.65 -18.29
C PHE A 318 28.71 3.15 -18.11
N LYS A 319 29.02 2.41 -17.03
CA LYS A 319 30.32 1.72 -16.95
C LYS A 319 30.42 0.75 -18.12
N THR A 320 31.26 1.09 -19.09
CA THR A 320 31.79 0.18 -20.08
C THR A 320 32.95 -0.57 -19.42
N ASP A 321 33.01 -1.88 -19.63
CA ASP A 321 34.19 -2.68 -19.31
C ASP A 321 35.27 -2.31 -20.34
N ASP A 322 35.86 -1.13 -20.24
CA ASP A 322 37.06 -0.73 -20.99
C ASP A 322 38.33 -0.98 -20.16
#